data_AF-A0A246A7X5-F1
#
_entry.id   AF-A0A246A7X5-F1
#
_cell.length_a   1.000
_cell.length_b   1.000
_cell.length_c   1.000
_cell.angle_alpha   90.00
_cell.angle_beta   90.00
_cell.angle_gamma   90.00
#
_symmetry.space_group_name_H-M   'P 1'
#
loop_
_entity.id
_entity.type
_entity.pdbx_description
1 polymer ?
#
loop_
_entity_poly.entity_id
_entity_poly.type
_entity_poly.pdbx_seq_one_letter_code
_entity_poly.pdbx_strand_id
1 'polypeptide(L)'
;MNTLLKIKEFDAHRGPENVKMGGGDGHVQTATTVGSLGRNVKEQVMDLKRLIGNKFYFLGVLLCCLVFSCAQWDRPQIKYLVPEGYDGMIVIAWGQKNGSPVVTEDDFEVYKIPENGFFRTQKKSRNIAPVEEKFYSYNIKTGKRTELEVINADLVTDTITKPNQIYQLRGFSAGNEKGNYMVLYLTKNRNYKSEHFKNQEELDERINQLSQQN
;
A
#
# COMPACT_ATOMS: atom_id res chain seq x y z
N MET A 1 10.39 -0.08 37.68
CA MET A 1 8.98 0.37 37.67
C MET A 1 8.31 -0.33 36.51
N ASN A 2 7.48 -1.35 36.80
CA ASN A 2 6.85 -2.23 35.82
C ASN A 2 5.47 -1.67 35.44
N THR A 3 5.21 -1.47 34.14
CA THR A 3 3.90 -1.05 33.65
C THR A 3 3.25 -2.21 32.90
N LEU A 4 2.31 -2.87 33.58
CA LEU A 4 1.45 -3.94 33.07
C LEU A 4 0.43 -3.39 32.06
N LEU A 5 0.42 -3.96 30.85
CA LEU A 5 -0.60 -3.75 29.83
C LEU A 5 -1.85 -4.57 30.17
N LYS A 6 -2.99 -3.89 30.39
CA LYS A 6 -4.32 -4.50 30.48
C LYS A 6 -4.84 -4.80 29.07
N ILE A 7 -4.99 -6.08 28.75
CA ILE A 7 -5.70 -6.56 27.56
C ILE A 7 -7.20 -6.46 27.84
N LYS A 8 -7.97 -5.82 26.96
CA LYS A 8 -9.43 -5.82 26.99
C LYS A 8 -9.94 -7.15 26.43
N GLU A 9 -10.77 -7.82 27.20
CA GLU A 9 -11.53 -9.01 26.80
C GLU A 9 -12.54 -8.67 25.70
N PHE A 10 -12.71 -9.60 24.77
CA PHE A 10 -13.57 -9.51 23.60
C PHE A 10 -14.79 -10.40 23.85
N ASP A 11 -15.95 -9.79 24.12
CA ASP A 11 -17.21 -10.50 24.34
C ASP A 11 -17.77 -11.04 23.02
N ALA A 12 -17.62 -12.35 22.81
CA ALA A 12 -18.17 -13.10 21.69
C ALA A 12 -19.43 -13.87 22.12
N HIS A 13 -20.54 -13.16 22.32
CA HIS A 13 -21.84 -13.80 22.55
C HIS A 13 -22.93 -13.16 21.68
N ARG A 14 -23.19 -13.75 20.51
CA ARG A 14 -24.50 -13.75 19.84
C ARG A 14 -24.53 -14.79 18.71
N GLY A 15 -24.82 -16.03 19.11
CA GLY A 15 -25.34 -17.10 18.26
C GLY A 15 -26.84 -17.32 18.56
N PRO A 16 -27.52 -18.16 17.78
CA PRO A 16 -28.80 -17.84 17.15
C PRO A 16 -30.04 -18.07 18.04
N GLU A 17 -31.03 -17.18 17.91
CA GLU A 17 -32.37 -17.43 18.43
C GLU A 17 -33.09 -18.43 17.53
N ASN A 18 -33.30 -19.62 18.09
CA ASN A 18 -34.30 -20.57 17.64
C ASN A 18 -35.68 -20.21 18.21
N VAL A 19 -36.70 -20.83 17.60
CA VAL A 19 -38.04 -21.14 18.12
C VAL A 19 -39.19 -20.28 17.57
N LYS A 20 -39.99 -20.90 16.69
CA LYS A 20 -41.40 -21.11 17.03
C LYS A 20 -41.95 -22.40 16.41
N MET A 21 -42.22 -23.37 17.27
CA MET A 21 -43.12 -24.47 17.00
C MET A 21 -44.56 -23.95 16.96
N GLY A 22 -45.33 -24.42 15.98
CA GLY A 22 -46.78 -24.32 15.94
C GLY A 22 -47.33 -25.64 15.42
N GLY A 23 -47.81 -26.47 16.34
CA GLY A 23 -48.66 -27.61 16.02
C GLY A 23 -50.06 -27.14 15.62
N GLY A 24 -50.77 -27.98 14.87
CA GLY A 24 -52.17 -27.73 14.55
C GLY A 24 -52.63 -28.48 13.31
N ASP A 25 -53.10 -29.69 13.56
CA ASP A 25 -54.26 -30.32 12.93
C ASP A 25 -54.13 -30.88 11.51
N GLY A 26 -54.47 -32.16 11.43
CA GLY A 26 -54.41 -32.95 10.23
C GLY A 26 -55.62 -32.75 9.34
N HIS A 27 -55.37 -32.91 8.04
CA HIS A 27 -56.32 -33.45 7.11
C HIS A 27 -55.54 -34.25 6.07
N VAL A 28 -55.70 -35.58 6.12
CA VAL A 28 -55.33 -36.47 5.03
C VAL A 28 -56.29 -36.19 3.88
N GLN A 29 -55.79 -35.50 2.85
CA GLN A 29 -56.45 -35.44 1.55
C GLN A 29 -55.65 -36.31 0.58
N THR A 30 -56.13 -37.52 0.36
CA THR A 30 -55.77 -38.33 -0.81
C THR A 30 -56.48 -37.74 -2.03
N ALA A 31 -55.79 -36.89 -2.78
CA ALA A 31 -56.23 -36.45 -4.09
C ALA A 31 -55.57 -37.33 -5.16
N THR A 32 -56.39 -38.17 -5.78
CA THR A 32 -56.07 -38.97 -6.97
C THR A 32 -55.90 -38.02 -8.16
N THR A 33 -54.66 -37.74 -8.58
CA THR A 33 -54.41 -36.99 -9.82
C THR A 33 -54.54 -37.93 -11.01
N VAL A 34 -55.76 -37.98 -11.55
CA VAL A 34 -56.05 -38.46 -12.91
C VAL A 34 -55.63 -37.36 -13.88
N GLY A 35 -55.01 -37.75 -14.99
CA GLY A 35 -54.20 -36.88 -15.85
C GLY A 35 -54.88 -35.64 -16.43
N SER A 36 -54.03 -34.66 -16.73
CA SER A 36 -54.30 -33.63 -17.74
C SER A 36 -53.07 -33.51 -18.63
N LEU A 37 -53.08 -34.34 -19.68
CA LEU A 37 -52.19 -34.22 -20.82
C LEU A 37 -52.73 -33.09 -21.70
N GLY A 38 -52.42 -31.85 -21.32
CA GLY A 38 -53.00 -30.70 -21.97
C GLY A 38 -52.50 -29.39 -21.40
N ARG A 39 -51.18 -29.27 -21.17
CA ARG A 39 -50.60 -27.95 -20.89
C ARG A 39 -50.80 -27.10 -22.14
N ASN A 40 -51.66 -26.09 -21.97
CA ASN A 40 -52.00 -25.11 -22.98
C ASN A 40 -50.69 -24.50 -23.50
N VAL A 41 -50.48 -24.52 -24.82
CA VAL A 41 -49.23 -24.06 -25.47
C VAL A 41 -48.83 -22.65 -24.98
N LYS A 42 -49.81 -21.82 -24.60
CA LYS A 42 -49.59 -20.48 -24.03
C LYS A 42 -48.86 -20.47 -22.67
N GLU A 43 -49.12 -21.42 -21.78
CA GLU A 43 -48.44 -21.51 -20.48
C GLU A 43 -46.99 -21.99 -20.65
N GLN A 44 -46.75 -22.98 -21.52
CA GLN A 44 -45.38 -23.41 -21.83
C GLN A 44 -44.55 -22.32 -22.50
N VAL A 45 -45.18 -21.47 -23.33
CA VAL A 45 -44.51 -20.32 -23.96
C VAL A 45 -44.21 -19.21 -22.94
N MET A 46 -45.04 -19.04 -21.89
CA MET A 46 -44.80 -18.04 -20.85
C MET A 46 -43.65 -18.42 -19.91
N ASP A 47 -43.58 -19.68 -19.49
CA ASP A 47 -42.48 -20.19 -18.68
C ASP A 47 -41.15 -20.18 -19.45
N LEU A 48 -41.18 -20.47 -20.74
CA LEU A 48 -39.99 -20.40 -21.60
C LEU A 48 -39.46 -18.96 -21.74
N LYS A 49 -40.34 -17.96 -21.88
CA LYS A 49 -39.94 -16.53 -21.91
C LYS A 49 -39.34 -16.07 -20.58
N ARG A 50 -39.86 -16.56 -19.45
CA ARG A 50 -39.35 -16.24 -18.10
C ARG A 50 -38.00 -16.89 -17.84
N LEU A 51 -37.79 -18.11 -18.36
CA LEU A 51 -36.51 -18.82 -18.29
C LEU A 51 -35.44 -18.17 -19.20
N ILE A 52 -35.83 -17.68 -20.38
CA ILE A 52 -34.94 -17.00 -21.33
C ILE A 52 -34.52 -15.62 -20.80
N GLY A 53 -35.43 -14.86 -20.19
CA GLY A 53 -35.12 -13.55 -19.58
C GLY A 53 -34.10 -13.62 -18.43
N ASN A 54 -34.14 -14.68 -17.62
CA ASN A 54 -33.19 -14.87 -16.51
C ASN A 54 -31.78 -15.28 -16.97
N LYS A 55 -31.65 -15.97 -18.11
CA LYS A 55 -30.34 -16.39 -18.65
C LYS A 55 -29.51 -15.21 -19.16
N PHE A 56 -30.15 -14.19 -19.74
CA PHE A 56 -29.47 -12.96 -20.16
C PHE A 56 -28.98 -12.13 -18.96
N TYR A 57 -29.73 -12.13 -17.86
CA TYR A 57 -29.29 -11.48 -16.62
C TYR A 57 -28.06 -12.18 -16.02
N PHE A 58 -28.08 -13.51 -15.95
CA PHE A 58 -26.92 -14.29 -15.44
C PHE A 58 -25.68 -14.12 -16.31
N LEU A 59 -25.83 -14.13 -17.64
CA LEU A 59 -24.73 -13.90 -18.57
C LEU A 59 -24.19 -12.47 -18.46
N GLY A 60 -25.07 -11.47 -18.27
CA GLY A 60 -24.69 -10.09 -18.03
C GLY A 60 -23.92 -9.90 -16.73
N VAL A 61 -24.36 -10.54 -15.63
CA VAL A 61 -23.66 -10.49 -14.34
C VAL A 61 -22.30 -11.21 -14.42
N LEU A 62 -22.22 -12.37 -15.07
CA LEU A 62 -20.96 -13.10 -15.27
C LEU A 62 -19.95 -12.26 -16.08
N LEU A 63 -20.41 -11.63 -17.16
CA LEU A 63 -19.59 -10.73 -17.99
C LEU A 63 -19.14 -9.50 -17.20
N CYS A 64 -20.02 -8.96 -16.34
CA CYS A 64 -19.70 -7.85 -15.44
C CYS A 64 -18.61 -8.24 -14.43
N CYS A 65 -18.70 -9.43 -13.80
CA CYS A 65 -17.68 -9.91 -12.88
C CYS A 65 -16.31 -10.10 -13.52
N LEU A 66 -16.26 -10.49 -14.81
CA LEU A 66 -14.99 -10.65 -15.53
C LEU A 66 -14.29 -9.31 -15.82
N VAL A 67 -15.04 -8.23 -16.06
CA VAL A 67 -14.43 -6.90 -16.31
C VAL A 67 -13.95 -6.19 -15.03
N PHE A 68 -14.52 -6.53 -13.87
CA PHE A 68 -14.07 -5.97 -12.57
C PHE A 68 -12.88 -6.72 -11.94
N SER A 69 -12.52 -7.89 -12.44
CA SER A 69 -11.46 -8.72 -11.82
C SER A 69 -10.03 -8.23 -12.10
N CYS A 70 -9.82 -7.31 -13.05
CA CYS A 70 -8.48 -6.84 -13.44
C CYS A 70 -8.12 -5.45 -12.87
N ALA A 71 -8.87 -4.94 -11.89
CA ALA A 71 -8.46 -3.75 -11.16
C ALA A 71 -7.41 -4.11 -10.09
N GLN A 72 -6.23 -4.60 -10.51
CA GLN A 72 -5.07 -4.63 -9.62
C GLN A 72 -4.65 -3.19 -9.36
N TRP A 73 -4.82 -2.75 -8.12
CA TRP A 73 -4.19 -1.51 -7.67
C TRP A 73 -2.68 -1.73 -7.65
N ASP A 74 -2.02 -1.34 -8.73
CA ASP A 74 -0.56 -1.33 -8.84
C ASP A 74 0.00 -0.38 -7.78
N ARG A 75 0.49 -0.97 -6.70
CA ARG A 75 1.27 -0.29 -5.69
C ARG A 75 2.74 -0.55 -6.04
N PRO A 76 3.48 0.47 -6.49
CA PRO A 76 4.86 0.29 -6.91
C PRO A 76 5.72 -0.11 -5.71
N GLN A 77 6.72 -0.91 -6.00
CA GLN A 77 7.83 -1.15 -5.09
C GLN A 77 8.89 -0.08 -5.34
N ILE A 78 9.74 0.24 -4.37
CA ILE A 78 10.72 1.32 -4.49
C ILE A 78 12.12 0.82 -4.16
N LYS A 79 13.10 1.15 -5.01
CA LYS A 79 14.54 0.97 -4.76
C LYS A 79 15.21 2.33 -4.64
N TYR A 80 15.86 2.58 -3.52
CA TYR A 80 16.75 3.73 -3.33
C TYR A 80 18.20 3.30 -3.58
N LEU A 81 18.83 3.86 -4.60
CA LEU A 81 20.26 3.67 -4.86
C LEU A 81 21.02 4.85 -4.24
N VAL A 82 21.62 4.60 -3.09
CA VAL A 82 22.31 5.60 -2.28
C VAL A 82 23.81 5.51 -2.57
N PRO A 83 24.54 6.62 -2.78
CA PRO A 83 25.97 6.57 -3.03
C PRO A 83 26.72 5.80 -1.95
N GLU A 84 27.72 5.02 -2.35
CA GLU A 84 28.54 4.26 -1.41
C GLU A 84 29.24 5.18 -0.41
N GLY A 85 29.11 4.85 0.89
CA GLY A 85 29.67 5.67 1.98
C GLY A 85 28.84 6.90 2.36
N TYR A 86 27.68 7.10 1.74
CA TYR A 86 26.77 8.20 2.10
C TYR A 86 26.31 8.08 3.55
N ASP A 87 26.41 9.18 4.29
CA ASP A 87 25.96 9.31 5.67
C ASP A 87 25.33 10.70 5.84
N GLY A 88 24.01 10.74 5.99
CA GLY A 88 23.30 11.98 6.29
C GLY A 88 21.90 12.12 5.71
N MET A 89 21.57 13.35 5.35
CA MET A 89 20.20 13.78 4.99
C MET A 89 19.95 13.71 3.48
N ILE A 90 19.03 12.83 3.08
CA ILE A 90 18.49 12.72 1.72
C ILE A 90 17.21 13.55 1.63
N VAL A 91 17.05 14.30 0.55
CA VAL A 91 15.83 15.04 0.21
C VAL A 91 15.36 14.60 -1.15
N ILE A 92 14.10 14.19 -1.24
CA ILE A 92 13.44 13.81 -2.49
C ILE A 92 12.35 14.83 -2.78
N ALA A 93 12.56 15.65 -3.81
CA ALA A 93 11.62 16.66 -4.28
C ALA A 93 10.80 16.13 -5.48
N TRP A 94 9.49 16.08 -5.31
CA TRP A 94 8.51 15.60 -6.30
C TRP A 94 7.97 16.74 -7.16
N GLY A 95 7.44 16.40 -8.35
CA GLY A 95 6.76 17.33 -9.26
C GLY A 95 7.69 18.36 -9.89
N GLN A 96 9.00 18.10 -9.92
CA GLN A 96 9.99 19.05 -10.41
C GLN A 96 10.08 18.96 -11.94
N LYS A 97 9.76 20.06 -12.64
CA LYS A 97 9.81 20.12 -14.12
C LYS A 97 11.18 19.71 -14.67
N ASN A 98 12.26 20.14 -13.99
CA ASN A 98 13.64 19.81 -14.33
C ASN A 98 14.18 18.61 -13.53
N GLY A 99 13.31 17.79 -12.94
CA GLY A 99 13.70 16.58 -12.21
C GLY A 99 14.01 15.41 -13.15
N SER A 100 14.53 14.32 -12.58
CA SER A 100 14.69 13.06 -13.30
C SER A 100 13.33 12.41 -13.58
N PRO A 101 13.12 11.83 -14.78
CA PRO A 101 11.96 10.99 -15.03
C PRO A 101 12.01 9.75 -14.12
N VAL A 102 10.85 9.14 -13.87
CA VAL A 102 10.80 7.87 -13.14
C VAL A 102 11.42 6.79 -14.01
N VAL A 103 12.40 6.08 -13.45
CA VAL A 103 12.97 4.88 -14.05
C VAL A 103 12.40 3.68 -13.32
N THR A 104 11.95 2.68 -14.07
CA THR A 104 11.47 1.41 -13.51
C THR A 104 12.42 0.28 -13.90
N GLU A 105 12.75 -0.56 -12.93
CA GLU A 105 13.47 -1.81 -13.12
C GLU A 105 12.60 -2.93 -12.52
N ASP A 106 12.05 -3.79 -13.39
CA ASP A 106 10.99 -4.74 -13.06
C ASP A 106 9.75 -4.00 -12.49
N ASP A 107 9.28 -4.39 -11.30
CA ASP A 107 8.15 -3.76 -10.58
C ASP A 107 8.58 -2.63 -9.63
N PHE A 108 9.86 -2.23 -9.68
CA PHE A 108 10.42 -1.22 -8.80
C PHE A 108 10.64 0.11 -9.49
N GLU A 109 10.17 1.18 -8.88
CA GLU A 109 10.64 2.53 -9.15
C GLU A 109 12.03 2.71 -8.55
N VAL A 110 12.97 3.19 -9.36
CA VAL A 110 14.37 3.33 -8.97
C VAL A 110 14.72 4.79 -8.81
N TYR A 111 15.12 5.17 -7.59
CA TYR A 111 15.57 6.51 -7.24
C TYR A 111 17.07 6.49 -6.98
N LYS A 112 17.84 7.01 -7.94
CA LYS A 112 19.29 7.17 -7.83
C LYS A 112 19.62 8.48 -7.13
N ILE A 113 19.97 8.38 -5.85
CA ILE A 113 20.26 9.53 -5.00
C ILE A 113 21.63 10.12 -5.40
N PRO A 114 21.72 11.44 -5.65
CA PRO A 114 23.00 12.09 -5.92
C PRO A 114 23.90 12.16 -4.68
N GLU A 115 25.20 12.42 -4.87
CA GLU A 115 26.18 12.55 -3.77
C GLU A 115 25.84 13.65 -2.76
N ASN A 116 25.16 14.72 -3.19
CA ASN A 116 24.71 15.78 -2.30
C ASN A 116 23.42 15.44 -1.52
N GLY A 117 22.80 14.28 -1.78
CA GLY A 117 21.57 13.84 -1.12
C GLY A 117 20.29 14.49 -1.65
N PHE A 118 20.34 15.43 -2.59
CA PHE A 118 19.16 16.15 -3.07
C PHE A 118 18.69 15.62 -4.42
N PHE A 119 17.69 14.73 -4.40
CA PHE A 119 17.12 14.12 -5.58
C PHE A 119 15.84 14.83 -6.03
N ARG A 120 15.76 15.21 -7.32
CA ARG A 120 14.57 15.84 -7.93
C ARG A 120 13.93 14.87 -8.91
N THR A 121 12.61 14.73 -8.88
CA THR A 121 11.87 13.90 -9.83
C THR A 121 10.67 14.61 -10.44
N GLN A 122 10.38 14.28 -11.69
CA GLN A 122 9.18 14.73 -12.41
C GLN A 122 7.90 14.07 -11.89
N LYS A 123 8.00 12.96 -11.15
CA LYS A 123 6.83 12.29 -10.56
C LYS A 123 6.10 13.25 -9.63
N LYS A 124 4.80 13.44 -9.84
CA LYS A 124 4.00 14.45 -9.13
C LYS A 124 4.01 14.31 -7.61
N SER A 125 4.04 13.07 -7.11
CA SER A 125 4.04 12.76 -5.68
C SER A 125 4.57 11.36 -5.40
N ARG A 126 5.00 11.12 -4.16
CA ARG A 126 5.28 9.76 -3.67
C ARG A 126 3.99 8.94 -3.63
N ASN A 127 4.09 7.62 -3.81
CA ASN A 127 3.01 6.73 -3.44
C ASN A 127 2.92 6.63 -1.90
N ILE A 128 1.72 6.79 -1.33
CA ILE A 128 1.51 6.89 0.13
C ILE A 128 1.71 5.53 0.81
N ALA A 129 1.61 4.42 0.06
CA ALA A 129 1.79 3.07 0.57
C ALA A 129 2.48 2.17 -0.47
N PRO A 130 3.79 2.31 -0.68
CA PRO A 130 4.53 1.36 -1.50
C PRO A 130 4.41 -0.06 -0.90
N VAL A 131 4.39 -1.08 -1.75
CA VAL A 131 4.34 -2.48 -1.28
C VAL A 131 5.63 -2.85 -0.56
N GLU A 132 6.76 -2.38 -1.09
CA GLU A 132 8.08 -2.66 -0.57
C GLU A 132 9.02 -1.48 -0.83
N GLU A 133 9.94 -1.23 0.10
CA GLU A 133 11.02 -0.25 -0.04
C GLU A 133 12.35 -0.92 0.26
N LYS A 134 13.30 -0.82 -0.67
CA LYS A 134 14.66 -1.36 -0.53
C LYS A 134 15.70 -0.27 -0.67
N PHE A 135 16.77 -0.39 0.10
CA PHE A 135 17.88 0.54 0.08
C PHE A 135 19.14 -0.20 -0.35
N TYR A 136 19.90 0.40 -1.25
CA TYR A 136 21.16 -0.15 -1.74
C TYR A 136 22.26 0.90 -1.64
N SER A 137 23.42 0.48 -1.14
CA SER A 137 24.68 1.18 -1.39
C SER A 137 25.05 0.97 -2.86
N TYR A 138 25.31 2.04 -3.58
CA TYR A 138 25.54 2.07 -5.01
C TYR A 138 26.87 2.73 -5.33
N ASN A 139 27.77 1.97 -5.93
CA ASN A 139 29.05 2.47 -6.41
C ASN A 139 28.87 3.09 -7.80
N ILE A 140 28.96 4.42 -7.89
CA ILE A 140 28.70 5.16 -9.14
C ILE A 140 29.67 4.78 -10.27
N LYS A 141 30.91 4.39 -9.95
CA LYS A 141 31.96 4.06 -10.93
C LYS A 141 31.81 2.66 -11.51
N THR A 142 31.47 1.68 -10.68
CA THR A 142 31.41 0.26 -11.06
C THR A 142 29.99 -0.23 -11.34
N GLY A 143 28.97 0.51 -10.87
CA GLY A 143 27.57 0.10 -10.93
C GLY A 143 27.18 -0.97 -9.90
N LYS A 144 28.11 -1.42 -9.05
CA LYS A 144 27.86 -2.44 -8.02
C LYS A 144 26.85 -1.93 -6.99
N ARG A 145 25.91 -2.82 -6.61
CA ARG A 145 24.87 -2.58 -5.61
C ARG A 145 25.03 -3.55 -4.44
N THR A 146 24.94 -3.05 -3.23
CA THR A 146 24.92 -3.86 -2.00
C THR A 146 23.68 -3.48 -1.20
N GLU A 147 22.83 -4.43 -0.88
CA GLU A 147 21.61 -4.19 -0.12
C GLU A 147 21.94 -3.74 1.31
N LEU A 148 21.26 -2.68 1.75
CA LEU A 148 21.39 -2.12 3.08
C LEU A 148 20.27 -2.65 3.96
N GLU A 149 20.64 -3.15 5.13
CA GLU A 149 19.70 -3.56 6.17
C GLU A 149 19.30 -2.31 6.96
N VAL A 150 18.10 -1.81 6.70
CA VAL A 150 17.63 -0.56 7.31
C VAL A 150 16.99 -0.82 8.67
N ILE A 151 17.55 -0.18 9.68
CA ILE A 151 17.06 -0.21 11.06
C ILE A 151 16.26 1.06 11.30
N ASN A 152 14.97 0.93 11.62
CA ASN A 152 14.15 2.08 12.00
C ASN A 152 14.49 2.49 13.44
N ALA A 153 15.26 3.56 13.58
CA ALA A 153 15.79 4.00 14.88
C ALA A 153 14.71 4.47 15.87
N ASP A 154 13.49 4.77 15.39
CA ASP A 154 12.36 5.16 16.24
C ASP A 154 11.66 3.94 16.86
N LEU A 155 11.77 2.77 16.22
CA LEU A 155 11.02 1.56 16.60
C LEU A 155 11.85 0.58 17.42
N VAL A 156 13.18 0.58 17.23
CA VAL A 156 14.06 -0.38 17.90
C VAL A 156 15.20 0.31 18.62
N THR A 157 15.70 -0.32 19.67
CA THR A 157 16.90 0.11 20.40
C THR A 157 18.17 -0.51 19.84
N ASP A 158 18.05 -1.32 18.79
CA ASP A 158 19.15 -2.07 18.22
C ASP A 158 20.28 -1.16 17.76
N THR A 159 21.49 -1.68 17.91
CA THR A 159 22.70 -1.05 17.40
C THR A 159 23.09 -1.64 16.06
N ILE A 160 23.78 -0.84 15.24
CA ILE A 160 24.43 -1.33 14.03
C ILE A 160 25.51 -2.34 14.46
N THR A 161 25.34 -3.59 14.03
CA THR A 161 26.26 -4.71 14.29
C THR A 161 26.93 -5.21 13.01
N LYS A 162 26.34 -4.95 11.84
CA LYS A 162 26.87 -5.36 10.53
C LYS A 162 27.30 -4.15 9.70
N PRO A 163 28.30 -4.30 8.81
CA PRO A 163 28.76 -3.21 7.95
C PRO A 163 27.68 -2.64 7.00
N ASN A 164 26.70 -3.45 6.61
CA ASN A 164 25.61 -3.06 5.71
C ASN A 164 24.33 -2.62 6.43
N GLN A 165 24.36 -2.53 7.77
CA GLN A 165 23.25 -1.97 8.54
C GLN A 165 23.36 -0.44 8.59
N ILE A 166 22.22 0.23 8.51
CA ILE A 166 22.13 1.70 8.57
C ILE A 166 20.85 2.11 9.28
N TYR A 167 20.89 3.20 10.04
CA TYR A 167 19.67 3.75 10.60
C TYR A 167 18.91 4.55 9.55
N GLN A 168 17.61 4.34 9.49
CA GLN A 168 16.66 5.29 8.94
C GLN A 168 16.01 6.05 10.09
N LEU A 169 16.30 7.34 10.21
CA LEU A 169 15.59 8.22 11.15
C LEU A 169 14.35 8.77 10.44
N ARG A 170 13.20 8.87 11.12
CA ARG A 170 11.97 9.32 10.46
C ARG A 170 12.18 10.63 9.70
N GLY A 171 11.82 10.53 8.44
CA GLY A 171 11.57 11.64 7.55
C GLY A 171 10.30 12.39 7.90
N PHE A 172 10.32 13.72 7.76
CA PHE A 172 9.10 14.49 7.69
C PHE A 172 8.74 14.68 6.22
N SER A 173 7.48 14.43 5.87
CA SER A 173 6.90 14.87 4.60
C SER A 173 6.27 16.23 4.89
N ALA A 174 6.99 17.30 4.58
CA ALA A 174 6.42 18.63 4.70
C ALA A 174 5.70 18.93 3.38
N GLY A 175 4.36 18.80 3.42
CA GLY A 175 3.49 19.24 2.34
C GLY A 175 3.14 20.71 2.53
N ASN A 176 4.15 21.59 2.61
CA ASN A 176 3.94 23.03 2.62
C ASN A 176 3.83 23.54 1.19
N GLU A 177 3.18 24.68 1.00
CA GLU A 177 2.95 25.37 -0.28
C GLU A 177 4.23 25.59 -1.11
N LYS A 178 5.40 25.45 -0.48
CA LYS A 178 6.74 25.67 -1.05
C LYS A 178 7.44 24.41 -1.59
N GLY A 179 6.91 23.21 -1.41
CA GLY A 179 7.51 22.03 -2.05
C GLY A 179 6.93 20.69 -1.60
N ASN A 180 6.61 19.83 -2.56
CA ASN A 180 6.31 18.43 -2.31
C ASN A 180 7.62 17.67 -2.14
N TYR A 181 8.13 17.55 -0.91
CA TYR A 181 9.37 16.80 -0.66
C TYR A 181 9.26 15.83 0.52
N MET A 182 10.11 14.81 0.48
CA MET A 182 10.35 13.87 1.57
C MET A 182 11.80 13.99 2.01
N VAL A 183 12.01 14.20 3.30
CA VAL A 183 13.35 14.10 3.91
C VAL A 183 13.54 12.68 4.43
N LEU A 184 14.70 12.08 4.25
CA LEU A 184 15.10 10.81 4.87
C LEU A 184 16.48 11.00 5.48
N TYR A 185 16.76 10.36 6.61
CA TYR A 185 18.11 10.33 7.16
C TYR A 185 18.61 8.90 7.11
N LEU A 186 19.67 8.66 6.34
CA LEU A 186 20.36 7.38 6.29
C LEU A 186 21.75 7.58 6.86
N THR A 187 21.97 7.03 8.06
CA THR A 187 23.16 7.37 8.85
C THR A 187 23.58 6.22 9.76
N LYS A 188 24.87 6.19 10.12
CA LYS A 188 25.36 5.30 11.18
C LYS A 188 25.17 5.89 12.58
N ASN A 189 24.85 7.18 12.67
CA ASN A 189 24.65 7.89 13.92
C ASN A 189 23.15 8.02 14.24
N ARG A 190 22.70 7.32 15.28
CA ARG A 190 21.30 7.37 15.74
C ARG A 190 20.84 8.77 16.13
N ASN A 191 21.75 9.63 16.60
CA ASN A 191 21.48 10.98 17.07
C ASN A 191 21.71 12.05 15.99
N TYR A 192 21.97 11.65 14.75
CA TYR A 192 22.33 12.57 13.66
C TYR A 192 21.38 13.77 13.57
N LYS A 193 20.07 13.52 13.60
CA LYS A 193 19.05 14.57 13.47
C LYS A 193 19.16 15.62 14.59
N SER A 194 19.23 15.17 15.86
CA SER A 194 19.33 16.08 17.01
C SER A 194 20.67 16.81 17.10
N GLU A 195 21.73 16.22 16.55
CA GLU A 195 23.06 16.85 16.52
C GLU A 195 23.19 17.91 15.42
N HIS A 196 22.49 17.75 14.30
CA HIS A 196 22.62 18.64 13.13
C HIS A 196 21.48 19.65 12.99
N PHE A 197 20.32 19.39 13.59
CA PHE A 197 19.15 20.25 13.47
C PHE A 197 18.49 20.45 14.83
N LYS A 198 18.58 21.67 15.36
CA LYS A 198 17.96 22.04 16.64
C LYS A 198 16.48 22.30 16.49
N ASN A 199 16.05 22.76 15.33
CA ASN A 199 14.67 23.14 15.04
C ASN A 199 14.34 22.95 13.54
N GLN A 200 13.08 23.20 13.17
CA GLN A 200 12.60 23.07 11.80
C GLN A 200 13.17 24.13 10.85
N GLU A 201 13.50 25.33 11.36
CA GLU A 201 14.05 26.42 10.56
C GLU A 201 15.43 26.08 10.01
N GLU A 202 16.32 25.53 10.84
CA GLU A 202 17.65 25.05 10.41
C GLU A 202 17.54 23.93 9.35
N LEU A 203 16.53 23.05 9.47
CA LEU A 203 16.26 22.02 8.48
C LEU A 203 15.81 22.63 7.14
N ASP A 204 14.86 23.58 7.18
CA ASP A 204 14.34 24.26 6.00
C ASP A 204 15.44 25.07 5.30
N GLU A 205 16.30 25.77 6.05
CA GLU A 205 17.49 26.45 5.52
C GLU A 205 18.43 25.48 4.81
N ARG A 206 18.70 24.32 5.42
CA ARG A 206 19.56 23.30 4.81
C ARG A 206 18.97 22.75 3.52
N ILE A 207 17.66 22.48 3.50
CA ILE A 207 16.94 22.04 2.29
C ILE A 207 17.06 23.11 1.19
N ASN A 208 16.87 24.38 1.55
CA ASN A 208 17.03 25.50 0.63
C ASN A 208 18.46 25.56 0.06
N GLN A 209 19.49 25.45 0.90
CA GLN A 209 20.88 25.41 0.46
C GLN A 209 21.14 24.26 -0.53
N LEU A 210 20.72 23.04 -0.20
CA LEU A 210 20.86 21.87 -1.09
C LEU A 210 20.11 22.05 -2.40
N SER A 211 18.95 22.73 -2.36
CA SER A 211 18.17 23.04 -3.56
C SER A 211 18.85 24.03 -4.51
N GLN A 212 19.83 24.81 -4.05
CA GLN A 212 20.56 25.77 -4.88
C GLN A 212 21.88 25.20 -5.45
N GLN A 213 22.34 24.06 -4.94
CA GLN A 213 23.62 23.46 -5.36
C GLN A 213 23.59 22.78 -6.73
N ASN A 214 22.47 22.85 -7.47
CA ASN A 214 22.25 22.19 -8.75
C ASN A 214 21.31 22.98 -9.65
#